data_AF-A0A7X6PTQ0-F1
#
_entry.id   AF-A0A7X6PTQ0-F1
#
_cell.length_a   1.000
_cell.length_b   1.000
_cell.length_c   1.000
_cell.angle_alpha   90.00
_cell.angle_beta   90.00
_cell.angle_gamma   90.00
#
_symmetry.space_group_name_H-M   'P 1'
#
loop_
_entity.id
_entity.type
_entity.pdbx_description
1 polymer ?
#
loop_
_entity_poly.entity_id
_entity_poly.type
_entity_poly.pdbx_seq_one_letter_code
_entity_poly.pdbx_strand_id
1 'polypeptide(L)'
;SADGYTVDEARSEASRCFLCDCKNCWENCEMIKWFRKMPPRLGVEVYTDSQSGSSLSMRSLTRETYSCNICGKCKSVCPVGVDVGALMQFSREDRFSTGKNIPAFHDFWIRQFDFHTSEAFFQSPPKGEKKCEYLFFPGCQLGAAEPDRVLKTYDYLHNKFNAGIMVGCCGAPAYWAGDKKRLMENLEHIRLVWENMDRPVFIFACAYCENIFRMLMPEIRQQDLYTLMAKDDTIVPARPFDEAAMFHPCIARDDVPMQEGVRTLAGRAGIALEELDNPNRCCGYGGHMRLANPGLYNEITDHRKNASDKPYIVYCANCREVFRQKGKECAHILDMIHGIDPEKCAPTLKSQKQNSLEVKKRLMKELTGRDFNPEKHEWDSISISISPELQDELDKKLIIEDDLKEAIWLANQTGERFVSDDGLYQCSMVKAFLTYWVQYKELAEGGYEILSAYIHRMKFNREG
;
A
#
# COMPACT_ATOMS: atom_id res chain seq x y z
N SER A 1 43.01 15.07 -33.46
CA SER A 1 43.78 14.45 -32.37
C SER A 1 43.43 12.98 -32.33
N ALA A 2 44.25 12.13 -31.71
CA ALA A 2 43.97 10.71 -31.52
C ALA A 2 42.86 10.43 -30.47
N ASP A 3 42.20 11.49 -29.97
CA ASP A 3 41.19 11.47 -28.90
C ASP A 3 39.80 11.95 -29.38
N GLY A 4 39.52 11.88 -30.69
CA GLY A 4 38.25 12.32 -31.27
C GLY A 4 37.31 11.15 -31.58
N TYR A 5 36.00 11.35 -31.40
CA TYR A 5 34.98 10.41 -31.87
C TYR A 5 35.16 10.13 -33.38
N THR A 6 35.02 8.87 -33.77
CA THR A 6 34.84 8.49 -35.17
C THR A 6 33.55 9.11 -35.73
N VAL A 7 33.41 9.17 -37.06
CA VAL A 7 32.20 9.72 -37.70
C VAL A 7 30.93 8.99 -37.24
N ASP A 8 31.00 7.67 -37.05
CA ASP A 8 29.87 6.87 -36.61
C ASP A 8 29.55 7.08 -35.13
N GLU A 9 30.57 7.22 -34.26
CA GLU A 9 30.36 7.59 -32.86
C GLU A 9 29.81 9.00 -32.71
N ALA A 10 30.29 9.96 -33.51
CA ALA A 10 29.78 11.32 -33.52
C ALA A 10 28.33 11.39 -34.01
N ARG A 11 27.96 10.57 -35.01
CA ARG A 11 26.57 10.43 -35.47
C ARG A 11 25.68 9.77 -34.42
N SER A 12 26.16 8.71 -33.79
CA SER A 12 25.48 8.04 -32.68
C SER A 12 25.24 9.02 -31.53
N GLU A 13 26.26 9.77 -31.11
CA GLU A 13 26.14 10.77 -30.04
C GLU A 13 25.21 11.92 -30.43
N ALA A 14 25.31 12.44 -31.65
CA ALA A 14 24.39 13.48 -32.14
C ALA A 14 22.93 12.98 -32.17
N SER A 15 22.70 11.71 -32.50
CA SER A 15 21.36 11.11 -32.51
C SER A 15 20.76 10.90 -31.11
N ARG A 16 21.57 10.94 -30.05
CA ARG A 16 21.09 10.96 -28.65
C ARG A 16 20.58 12.34 -28.21
N CYS A 17 20.86 13.40 -28.97
CA CYS A 17 20.49 14.77 -28.61
C CYS A 17 19.00 15.06 -28.88
N PHE A 18 18.18 15.13 -27.83
CA PHE A 18 16.76 15.49 -27.89
C PHE A 18 16.49 17.01 -27.91
N LEU A 19 17.43 17.82 -28.42
CA LEU A 19 17.30 19.29 -28.52
C LEU A 19 16.92 20.01 -27.20
N CYS A 20 17.25 19.42 -26.04
CA CYS A 20 16.95 19.96 -24.70
C CYS A 20 15.46 20.25 -24.39
N ASP A 21 14.49 19.74 -25.17
CA ASP A 21 13.03 19.92 -24.93
C ASP A 21 12.30 18.58 -24.70
N CYS A 22 12.97 17.60 -24.08
CA CYS A 22 12.36 16.30 -23.78
C CYS A 22 11.18 16.46 -22.80
N LYS A 23 9.98 16.03 -23.22
CA LYS A 23 8.73 16.11 -22.44
C LYS A 23 8.26 14.77 -21.89
N ASN A 24 9.01 13.68 -22.05
CA ASN A 24 8.59 12.33 -21.63
C ASN A 24 8.18 12.27 -20.14
N CYS A 25 8.98 12.88 -19.25
CA CYS A 25 8.65 12.95 -17.82
C CYS A 25 7.40 13.80 -17.55
N TRP A 26 7.23 14.90 -18.30
CA TRP A 26 6.06 15.77 -18.18
C TRP A 26 4.80 15.04 -18.60
N GLU A 27 4.80 14.42 -19.77
CA GLU A 27 3.65 13.68 -20.32
C GLU A 27 3.28 12.48 -19.44
N ASN A 28 4.28 11.85 -18.82
CA ASN A 28 4.09 10.60 -18.10
C ASN A 28 3.99 10.72 -16.56
N CYS A 29 4.06 11.90 -15.95
CA CYS A 29 3.99 12.03 -14.50
C CYS A 29 3.19 13.27 -14.06
N GLU A 30 2.04 13.05 -13.42
CA GLU A 30 1.18 14.10 -12.87
C GLU A 30 1.92 14.94 -11.82
N MET A 31 2.83 14.35 -11.02
CA MET A 31 3.66 15.11 -10.07
C MET A 31 4.53 16.15 -10.76
N ILE A 32 5.15 15.79 -11.90
CA ILE A 32 6.00 16.72 -12.67
C ILE A 32 5.17 17.89 -13.20
N LYS A 33 3.95 17.62 -13.71
CA LYS A 33 3.00 18.65 -14.16
C LYS A 33 2.53 19.53 -13.00
N TRP A 34 2.18 18.93 -11.87
CA TRP A 34 1.66 19.60 -10.67
C TRP A 34 2.62 20.64 -10.12
N PHE A 35 3.89 20.27 -9.96
CA PHE A 35 4.92 21.20 -9.45
C PHE A 35 5.53 22.07 -10.55
N ARG A 36 5.30 21.73 -11.83
CA ARG A 36 5.90 22.38 -13.00
C ARG A 36 7.44 22.35 -12.96
N LYS A 37 8.02 21.21 -12.57
CA LYS A 37 9.47 21.04 -12.39
C LYS A 37 9.98 19.78 -13.07
N MET A 38 10.89 19.97 -14.02
CA MET A 38 11.58 18.87 -14.69
C MET A 38 12.69 18.26 -13.80
N PRO A 39 13.11 17.00 -14.05
CA PRO A 39 14.05 16.29 -13.19
C PRO A 39 15.36 17.01 -12.83
N PRO A 40 16.03 17.79 -13.72
CA PRO A 40 17.25 18.50 -13.33
C PRO A 40 17.03 19.48 -12.17
N ARG A 41 15.89 20.18 -12.17
CA ARG A 41 15.53 21.10 -11.08
C ARG A 41 15.25 20.36 -9.77
N LEU A 42 14.50 19.26 -9.84
CA LEU A 42 14.25 18.40 -8.69
C LEU A 42 15.56 17.89 -8.07
N GLY A 43 16.52 17.50 -8.92
CA GLY A 43 17.84 17.05 -8.49
C GLY A 43 18.62 18.12 -7.73
N VAL A 44 18.67 19.35 -8.25
CA VAL A 44 19.32 20.49 -7.57
C VAL A 44 18.65 20.80 -6.24
N GLU A 45 17.32 20.77 -6.17
CA GLU A 45 16.59 21.05 -4.94
C GLU A 45 16.82 19.97 -3.88
N VAL A 46 16.75 18.69 -4.24
CA VAL A 46 17.06 17.56 -3.35
C VAL A 46 18.51 17.62 -2.87
N TYR A 47 19.47 17.85 -3.77
CA TYR A 47 20.88 17.99 -3.39
C TYR A 47 21.08 19.14 -2.40
N THR A 48 20.52 20.31 -2.69
CA THR A 48 20.63 21.49 -1.82
C THR A 48 20.04 21.24 -0.43
N ASP A 49 18.88 20.56 -0.35
CA ASP A 49 18.25 20.20 0.92
C ASP A 49 19.08 19.21 1.75
N SER A 50 19.72 18.24 1.10
CA SER A 50 20.62 17.28 1.77
C SER A 50 21.87 17.97 2.34
N GLN A 51 22.38 19.01 1.66
CA GLN A 51 23.54 19.77 2.13
C GLN A 51 23.15 20.81 3.20
N SER A 52 21.88 21.21 3.27
CA SER A 52 21.44 22.21 4.23
C SER A 52 21.47 21.65 5.66
N GLY A 53 22.22 22.28 6.57
CA GLY A 53 22.17 21.97 8.00
C GLY A 53 20.90 22.48 8.71
N SER A 54 20.07 23.27 8.03
CA SER A 54 18.84 23.83 8.60
C SER A 54 17.73 22.80 8.68
N SER A 55 17.07 22.70 9.83
CA SER A 55 15.82 21.94 10.00
C SER A 55 14.64 22.53 9.23
N LEU A 56 14.76 23.78 8.77
CA LEU A 56 13.83 24.45 7.87
C LEU A 56 14.03 23.98 6.43
N SER A 57 13.61 22.76 6.11
CA SER A 57 13.37 22.45 4.71
C SER A 57 12.23 23.34 4.22
N MET A 58 12.35 23.92 3.03
CA MET A 58 11.26 24.68 2.42
C MET A 58 10.00 23.80 2.38
N ARG A 59 8.88 24.28 2.95
CA ARG A 59 7.59 23.53 3.00
C ARG A 59 7.18 22.97 1.63
N SER A 60 7.54 23.68 0.55
CA SER A 60 7.35 23.25 -0.84
C SER A 60 8.09 21.95 -1.16
N LEU A 61 9.37 21.84 -0.77
CA LEU A 61 10.20 20.67 -1.04
C LEU A 61 9.76 19.44 -0.25
N THR A 62 9.31 19.64 0.99
CA THR A 62 8.70 18.57 1.78
C THR A 62 7.50 17.97 1.05
N ARG A 63 6.56 18.81 0.60
CA ARG A 63 5.37 18.35 -0.12
C ARG A 63 5.74 17.67 -1.43
N GLU A 64 6.73 18.20 -2.15
CA GLU A 64 7.25 17.61 -3.39
C GLU A 64 7.85 16.21 -3.17
N THR A 65 8.73 16.06 -2.18
CA THR A 65 9.39 14.79 -1.84
C THR A 65 8.39 13.67 -1.57
N TYR A 66 7.34 14.00 -0.82
CA TYR A 66 6.29 13.06 -0.43
C TYR A 66 5.12 12.98 -1.44
N SER A 67 5.20 13.69 -2.58
CA SER A 67 4.24 13.58 -3.69
C SER A 67 4.59 12.50 -4.70
N CYS A 68 5.78 11.89 -4.62
CA CYS A 68 6.16 10.79 -5.50
C CYS A 68 5.58 9.46 -5.00
N ASN A 69 4.92 8.70 -5.87
CA ASN A 69 4.45 7.34 -5.52
C ASN A 69 5.53 6.25 -5.70
N ILE A 70 6.74 6.62 -6.12
CA ILE A 70 7.87 5.70 -6.37
C ILE A 70 7.45 4.57 -7.34
N CYS A 71 6.80 4.94 -8.45
CA CYS A 71 6.22 4.00 -9.41
C CYS A 71 7.17 3.58 -10.55
N GLY A 72 8.34 4.19 -10.65
CA GLY A 72 9.37 3.92 -11.66
C GLY A 72 9.02 4.36 -13.10
N LYS A 73 7.83 4.92 -13.37
CA LYS A 73 7.43 5.29 -14.75
C LYS A 73 8.42 6.26 -15.39
N CYS A 74 8.93 7.24 -14.63
CA CYS A 74 9.94 8.20 -15.11
C CYS A 74 11.19 7.51 -15.67
N LYS A 75 11.71 6.47 -14.98
CA LYS A 75 12.86 5.69 -15.44
C LYS A 75 12.53 4.93 -16.72
N SER A 76 11.37 4.28 -16.75
CA SER A 76 10.96 3.44 -17.90
C SER A 76 10.77 4.23 -19.20
N VAL A 77 10.36 5.50 -19.13
CA VAL A 77 10.13 6.33 -20.33
C VAL A 77 11.30 7.25 -20.68
N CYS A 78 12.34 7.29 -19.85
CA CYS A 78 13.47 8.19 -20.05
C CYS A 78 14.55 7.51 -20.91
N PRO A 79 14.93 8.07 -22.07
CA PRO A 79 15.92 7.48 -22.96
C PRO A 79 17.34 7.42 -22.35
N VAL A 80 17.60 8.23 -21.31
CA VAL A 80 18.89 8.27 -20.61
C VAL A 80 18.77 7.76 -19.16
N GLY A 81 17.65 7.13 -18.79
CA GLY A 81 17.50 6.43 -17.50
C GLY A 81 17.31 7.31 -16.26
N VAL A 82 16.80 8.54 -16.40
CA VAL A 82 16.50 9.42 -15.25
C VAL A 82 15.43 8.78 -14.34
N ASP A 83 15.80 8.55 -13.09
CA ASP A 83 14.92 7.98 -12.08
C ASP A 83 14.57 9.00 -10.98
N VAL A 84 13.46 9.71 -11.17
CA VAL A 84 12.89 10.61 -10.16
C VAL A 84 12.41 9.82 -8.93
N GLY A 85 12.00 8.56 -9.09
CA GLY A 85 11.58 7.71 -7.96
C GLY A 85 12.75 7.47 -7.00
N ALA A 86 13.91 7.06 -7.54
CA ALA A 86 15.13 6.86 -6.75
C ALA A 86 15.63 8.16 -6.12
N LEU A 87 15.58 9.29 -6.85
CA LEU A 87 15.94 10.60 -6.31
C LEU A 87 15.07 10.98 -5.09
N MET A 88 13.76 10.78 -5.19
CA MET A 88 12.82 11.09 -4.10
C MET A 88 12.99 10.11 -2.93
N GLN A 89 13.30 8.84 -3.21
CA GLN A 89 13.62 7.87 -2.16
C GLN A 89 14.89 8.28 -1.38
N PHE A 90 15.95 8.67 -2.08
CA PHE A 90 17.16 9.22 -1.44
C PHE A 90 16.81 10.39 -0.52
N SER A 91 16.02 11.35 -1.01
CA SER A 91 15.58 12.50 -0.20
C SER A 91 14.78 12.07 1.04
N ARG A 92 13.89 11.08 0.93
CA ARG A 92 13.12 10.56 2.07
C ARG A 92 14.01 9.96 3.14
N GLU A 93 14.98 9.15 2.75
CA GLU A 93 15.95 8.51 3.65
C GLU A 93 16.85 9.54 4.34
N ASP A 94 17.40 10.49 3.58
CA ASP A 94 18.21 11.58 4.12
C ASP A 94 17.42 12.38 5.16
N ARG A 95 16.21 12.80 4.81
CA ARG A 95 15.32 13.57 5.69
C ARG A 95 14.90 12.79 6.93
N PHE A 96 14.67 11.48 6.82
CA PHE A 96 14.38 10.64 7.98
C PHE A 96 15.59 10.57 8.92
N SER A 97 16.78 10.31 8.37
CA SER A 97 18.02 10.19 9.17
C SER A 97 18.46 11.49 9.84
N THR A 98 18.12 12.64 9.25
CA THR A 98 18.44 13.98 9.77
C THR A 98 17.31 14.61 10.58
N GLY A 99 16.20 13.90 10.81
CA GLY A 99 15.04 14.38 11.57
C GLY A 99 14.23 15.50 10.88
N LYS A 100 14.41 15.68 9.56
CA LYS A 100 13.68 16.64 8.70
C LYS A 100 12.40 16.04 8.10
N ASN A 101 12.12 14.76 8.34
CA ASN A 101 10.90 14.11 7.87
C ASN A 101 9.65 14.72 8.53
N ILE A 102 8.47 14.43 7.97
CA ILE A 102 7.19 14.78 8.58
C ILE A 102 6.50 13.48 9.01
N PRO A 103 6.69 13.03 10.26
CA PRO A 103 6.14 11.75 10.73
C PRO A 103 4.64 11.62 10.52
N ALA A 104 3.89 12.72 10.66
CA ALA A 104 2.45 12.75 10.43
C ALA A 104 2.01 12.35 9.01
N PHE A 105 2.88 12.44 8.00
CA PHE A 105 2.57 11.92 6.65
C PHE A 105 2.72 10.40 6.54
N HIS A 106 3.27 9.74 7.56
CA HIS A 106 3.58 8.31 7.53
C HIS A 106 2.93 7.54 8.67
N ASP A 107 2.51 8.22 9.74
CA ASP A 107 2.00 7.64 10.99
C ASP A 107 1.03 6.47 10.75
N PHE A 108 -0.05 6.70 9.99
CA PHE A 108 -1.04 5.66 9.68
C PHE A 108 -0.39 4.41 9.08
N TRP A 109 0.42 4.57 8.03
CA TRP A 109 1.02 3.43 7.33
C TRP A 109 2.13 2.74 8.15
N ILE A 110 2.84 3.48 9.02
CA ILE A 110 3.81 2.89 9.94
C ILE A 110 3.10 2.09 11.03
N ARG A 111 1.99 2.57 11.59
CA ARG A 111 1.16 1.78 12.51
C ARG A 111 0.60 0.52 11.84
N GLN A 112 0.16 0.63 10.58
CA GLN A 112 -0.26 -0.53 9.80
C GLN A 112 0.90 -1.50 9.56
N PHE A 113 2.11 -1.00 9.27
CA PHE A 113 3.30 -1.84 9.16
C PHE A 113 3.58 -2.57 10.48
N ASP A 114 3.63 -1.87 11.61
CA ASP A 114 3.90 -2.45 12.93
C ASP A 114 2.88 -3.53 13.29
N PHE A 115 1.59 -3.28 13.05
CA PHE A 115 0.53 -4.27 13.25
C PHE A 115 0.74 -5.55 12.41
N HIS A 116 1.13 -5.42 11.14
CA HIS A 116 1.35 -6.55 10.23
C HIS A 116 2.72 -7.22 10.36
N THR A 117 3.64 -6.66 11.15
CA THR A 117 4.91 -7.31 11.52
C THR A 117 4.89 -7.88 12.94
N SER A 118 3.83 -7.61 13.71
CA SER A 118 3.64 -8.12 15.07
C SER A 118 2.31 -8.88 15.21
N GLU A 119 1.23 -8.23 15.62
CA GLU A 119 -0.03 -8.86 16.01
C GLU A 119 -0.67 -9.67 14.87
N ALA A 120 -0.71 -9.15 13.64
CA ALA A 120 -1.26 -9.86 12.48
C ALA A 120 -0.24 -10.74 11.75
N PHE A 121 1.03 -10.72 12.14
CA PHE A 121 2.05 -11.58 11.53
C PHE A 121 1.80 -13.04 11.89
N PHE A 122 1.90 -13.92 10.89
CA PHE A 122 1.82 -15.37 11.07
C PHE A 122 2.66 -16.09 10.02
N GLN A 123 3.35 -17.14 10.44
CA GLN A 123 4.11 -18.02 9.56
C GLN A 123 3.94 -19.47 10.01
N SER A 124 3.88 -20.39 9.05
CA SER A 124 3.92 -21.82 9.33
C SER A 124 4.38 -22.59 8.09
N PRO A 125 5.20 -23.65 8.25
CA PRO A 125 5.30 -24.70 7.24
C PRO A 125 3.95 -25.44 7.11
N PRO A 126 3.81 -26.36 6.13
CA PRO A 126 2.68 -27.27 6.06
C PRO A 126 2.46 -28.01 7.39
N LYS A 127 1.20 -28.38 7.65
CA LYS A 127 0.81 -29.01 8.91
C LYS A 127 1.62 -30.29 9.19
N GLY A 128 2.29 -30.31 10.34
CA GLY A 128 3.12 -31.45 10.76
C GLY A 128 4.53 -31.47 10.18
N GLU A 129 4.88 -30.51 9.31
CA GLU A 129 6.21 -30.38 8.72
C GLU A 129 7.04 -29.32 9.43
N LYS A 130 8.36 -29.36 9.19
CA LYS A 130 9.32 -28.34 9.70
C LYS A 130 9.87 -27.45 8.60
N LYS A 131 9.70 -27.86 7.34
CA LYS A 131 10.30 -27.26 6.15
C LYS A 131 9.25 -27.23 5.05
N CYS A 132 9.52 -26.46 3.99
CA CYS A 132 8.70 -26.48 2.79
C CYS A 132 9.51 -26.19 1.54
N GLU A 133 9.03 -26.63 0.38
CA GLU A 133 9.62 -26.26 -0.91
C GLU A 133 9.22 -24.84 -1.32
N TYR A 134 7.96 -24.48 -1.06
CA TYR A 134 7.39 -23.17 -1.37
C TYR A 134 6.86 -22.47 -0.12
N LEU A 135 6.96 -21.15 -0.09
CA LEU A 135 6.36 -20.32 0.96
C LEU A 135 5.46 -19.28 0.32
N PHE A 136 4.15 -19.40 0.55
CA PHE A 136 3.20 -18.41 0.06
C PHE A 136 3.28 -17.12 0.86
N PHE A 137 3.60 -16.01 0.18
CA PHE A 137 3.63 -14.66 0.74
C PHE A 137 2.53 -13.79 0.08
N PRO A 138 1.30 -13.77 0.64
CA PRO A 138 0.21 -12.94 0.12
C PRO A 138 0.45 -11.42 0.30
N GLY A 139 1.34 -11.04 1.22
CA GLY A 139 1.46 -9.68 1.72
C GLY A 139 0.34 -9.31 2.70
N CYS A 140 0.38 -8.07 3.23
CA CYS A 140 -0.53 -7.62 4.27
C CYS A 140 -1.92 -7.21 3.76
N GLN A 141 -1.99 -6.51 2.62
CA GLN A 141 -3.24 -5.89 2.16
C GLN A 141 -4.20 -6.86 1.48
N LEU A 142 -3.73 -8.01 0.99
CA LEU A 142 -4.58 -8.95 0.26
C LEU A 142 -5.66 -9.55 1.17
N GLY A 143 -5.24 -10.06 2.34
CA GLY A 143 -6.14 -10.60 3.37
C GLY A 143 -6.91 -9.53 4.12
N ALA A 144 -6.29 -8.37 4.37
CA ALA A 144 -6.99 -7.21 4.94
C ALA A 144 -8.18 -6.78 4.06
N ALA A 145 -8.01 -6.80 2.74
CA ALA A 145 -9.07 -6.44 1.80
C ALA A 145 -10.16 -7.53 1.71
N GLU A 146 -9.78 -8.80 1.71
CA GLU A 146 -10.70 -9.93 1.65
C GLU A 146 -10.00 -11.22 2.13
N PRO A 147 -10.38 -11.78 3.30
CA PRO A 147 -9.73 -12.98 3.86
C PRO A 147 -9.66 -14.15 2.90
N ASP A 148 -10.73 -14.40 2.13
CA ASP A 148 -10.82 -15.56 1.25
C ASP A 148 -9.81 -15.51 0.10
N ARG A 149 -9.32 -14.33 -0.30
CA ARG A 149 -8.23 -14.23 -1.28
C ARG A 149 -6.94 -14.87 -0.79
N VAL A 150 -6.69 -14.84 0.51
CA VAL A 150 -5.51 -15.48 1.11
C VAL A 150 -5.80 -16.93 1.40
N LEU A 151 -6.91 -17.23 2.07
CA LEU A 151 -7.23 -18.57 2.56
C LEU A 151 -7.43 -19.55 1.40
N LYS A 152 -8.29 -19.24 0.42
CA LYS A 152 -8.52 -20.13 -0.72
C LYS A 152 -7.31 -20.25 -1.66
N THR A 153 -6.50 -19.21 -1.77
CA THR A 153 -5.23 -19.28 -2.50
C THR A 153 -4.23 -20.18 -1.78
N TYR A 154 -4.16 -20.09 -0.46
CA TYR A 154 -3.33 -20.98 0.33
C TYR A 154 -3.79 -22.43 0.20
N ASP A 155 -5.10 -22.70 0.29
CA ASP A 155 -5.66 -24.04 0.09
C ASP A 155 -5.28 -24.61 -1.28
N TYR A 156 -5.41 -23.79 -2.34
CA TYR A 156 -4.97 -24.17 -3.69
C TYR A 156 -3.48 -24.56 -3.72
N LEU A 157 -2.62 -23.73 -3.13
CA LEU A 157 -1.18 -23.96 -3.13
C LEU A 157 -0.80 -25.17 -2.28
N HIS A 158 -1.40 -25.32 -1.10
CA HIS A 158 -1.15 -26.43 -0.17
C HIS A 158 -1.53 -27.78 -0.78
N ASN A 159 -2.63 -27.85 -1.55
CA ASN A 159 -3.07 -29.08 -2.18
C ASN A 159 -2.24 -29.48 -3.41
N LYS A 160 -1.61 -28.52 -4.09
CA LYS A 160 -0.83 -28.78 -5.32
C LYS A 160 0.68 -28.77 -5.13
N PHE A 161 1.16 -28.09 -4.10
CA PHE A 161 2.58 -27.88 -3.83
C PHE A 161 2.85 -28.09 -2.34
N ASN A 162 4.07 -28.49 -1.99
CA ASN A 162 4.52 -28.50 -0.59
C ASN A 162 4.75 -27.05 -0.13
N ALA A 163 3.64 -26.36 0.18
CA ALA A 163 3.60 -24.92 0.43
C ALA A 163 3.27 -24.59 1.90
N GLY A 164 4.19 -23.87 2.55
CA GLY A 164 3.92 -23.14 3.78
C GLY A 164 3.26 -21.79 3.50
N ILE A 165 3.00 -21.01 4.54
CA ILE A 165 2.50 -19.64 4.44
C ILE A 165 3.23 -18.67 5.36
N MET A 166 3.44 -17.44 4.90
CA MET A 166 3.89 -16.30 5.69
C MET A 166 3.01 -15.09 5.37
N VAL A 167 2.11 -14.75 6.30
CA VAL A 167 1.31 -13.52 6.26
C VAL A 167 2.03 -12.44 7.04
N GLY A 168 2.38 -11.34 6.38
CA GLY A 168 3.08 -10.22 6.99
C GLY A 168 3.31 -9.05 6.04
N CYS A 169 3.93 -7.99 6.53
CA CYS A 169 4.31 -6.84 5.70
C CYS A 169 5.70 -7.04 5.06
N CYS A 170 5.84 -6.73 3.76
CA CYS A 170 7.13 -6.77 3.08
C CYS A 170 8.09 -5.63 3.46
N GLY A 171 7.62 -4.60 4.19
CA GLY A 171 8.40 -3.41 4.53
C GLY A 171 8.19 -2.19 3.62
N ALA A 172 7.27 -2.27 2.65
CA ALA A 172 6.98 -1.16 1.75
C ALA A 172 6.66 0.17 2.47
N PRO A 173 5.86 0.22 3.55
CA PRO A 173 5.63 1.47 4.28
C PRO A 173 6.89 2.08 4.90
N ALA A 174 7.75 1.26 5.53
CA ALA A 174 9.01 1.72 6.10
C ALA A 174 9.96 2.24 5.01
N TYR A 175 10.04 1.52 3.88
CA TYR A 175 10.77 1.98 2.69
C TYR A 175 10.25 3.32 2.18
N TRP A 176 8.94 3.47 1.98
CA TRP A 176 8.32 4.72 1.51
C TRP A 176 8.49 5.89 2.47
N ALA A 177 8.61 5.64 3.78
CA ALA A 177 8.87 6.67 4.77
C ALA A 177 10.35 7.10 4.82
N GLY A 178 11.26 6.30 4.27
CA GLY A 178 12.70 6.45 4.47
C GLY A 178 13.20 5.92 5.81
N ASP A 179 12.38 5.15 6.54
CA ASP A 179 12.72 4.56 7.84
C ASP A 179 13.56 3.28 7.64
N LYS A 180 14.87 3.49 7.39
CA LYS A 180 15.82 2.39 7.16
C LYS A 180 15.89 1.43 8.33
N LYS A 181 15.78 1.91 9.57
CA LYS A 181 15.92 1.06 10.76
C LYS A 181 14.79 0.03 10.78
N ARG A 182 13.53 0.48 10.73
CA ARG A 182 12.37 -0.44 10.71
C ARG A 182 12.38 -1.37 9.50
N LEU A 183 12.79 -0.86 8.33
CA LEU A 183 12.91 -1.66 7.13
C LEU A 183 13.90 -2.81 7.34
N MET A 184 15.12 -2.51 7.80
CA MET A 184 16.16 -3.52 7.97
C MET A 184 15.81 -4.55 9.05
N GLU A 185 15.22 -4.12 10.18
CA GLU A 185 14.75 -5.03 11.23
C GLU A 185 13.70 -6.03 10.70
N ASN A 186 12.77 -5.57 9.86
CA ASN A 186 11.78 -6.45 9.24
C ASN A 186 12.38 -7.40 8.20
N LEU A 187 13.30 -6.91 7.36
CA LEU A 187 13.99 -7.77 6.39
C LEU A 187 14.77 -8.89 7.10
N GLU A 188 15.44 -8.57 8.21
CA GLU A 188 16.15 -9.58 9.00
C GLU A 188 15.21 -10.61 9.62
N HIS A 189 14.07 -10.17 10.16
CA HIS A 189 13.05 -11.10 10.66
C HIS A 189 12.54 -12.04 9.57
N ILE A 190 12.29 -11.53 8.36
CA ILE A 190 11.86 -12.35 7.21
C ILE A 190 12.96 -13.34 6.82
N ARG A 191 14.23 -12.93 6.77
CA ARG A 191 15.37 -13.82 6.49
C ARG A 191 15.45 -14.96 7.49
N LEU A 192 15.33 -14.66 8.79
CA LEU A 192 15.35 -15.69 9.83
C LEU A 192 14.23 -16.73 9.63
N VAL A 193 13.02 -16.30 9.27
CA VAL A 193 11.93 -17.25 8.99
C VAL A 193 12.23 -18.08 7.74
N TRP A 194 12.71 -17.45 6.66
CA TRP A 194 13.09 -18.13 5.42
C TRP A 194 14.17 -19.19 5.65
N GLU A 195 15.22 -18.86 6.41
CA GLU A 195 16.29 -19.80 6.75
C GLU A 195 15.80 -20.95 7.63
N ASN A 196 14.96 -20.66 8.63
CA ASN A 196 14.37 -21.68 9.50
C ASN A 196 13.45 -22.67 8.75
N MET A 197 12.91 -22.28 7.61
CA MET A 197 12.09 -23.14 6.74
C MET A 197 12.89 -23.86 5.65
N ASP A 198 14.23 -23.84 5.71
CA ASP A 198 15.13 -24.45 4.72
C ASP A 198 15.15 -23.75 3.35
N ARG A 199 15.02 -22.42 3.39
CA ARG A 199 15.16 -21.53 2.22
C ARG A 199 14.20 -21.87 1.05
N PRO A 200 12.87 -21.93 1.29
CA PRO A 200 11.87 -22.19 0.26
C PRO A 200 11.87 -21.12 -0.85
N VAL A 201 11.26 -21.46 -1.98
CA VAL A 201 10.89 -20.49 -3.04
C VAL A 201 9.66 -19.70 -2.58
N PHE A 202 9.73 -18.37 -2.62
CA PHE A 202 8.60 -17.53 -2.24
C PHE A 202 7.60 -17.42 -3.40
N ILE A 203 6.31 -17.65 -3.12
CA ILE A 203 5.22 -17.41 -4.06
C ILE A 203 4.52 -16.09 -3.70
N PHE A 204 4.53 -15.11 -4.61
CA PHE A 204 3.94 -13.78 -4.35
C PHE A 204 2.61 -13.57 -5.06
N ALA A 205 1.61 -13.07 -4.33
CA ALA A 205 0.35 -12.57 -4.90
C ALA A 205 0.36 -11.05 -5.17
N CYS A 206 1.35 -10.33 -4.63
CA CYS A 206 1.45 -8.88 -4.70
C CYS A 206 2.73 -8.45 -5.42
N ALA A 207 2.57 -7.81 -6.58
CA ALA A 207 3.68 -7.31 -7.40
C ALA A 207 4.62 -6.35 -6.63
N TYR A 208 4.08 -5.54 -5.70
CA TYR A 208 4.91 -4.64 -4.91
C TYR A 208 5.75 -5.39 -3.87
N CYS A 209 5.18 -6.43 -3.25
CA CYS A 209 5.91 -7.27 -2.31
C CYS A 209 7.06 -7.99 -3.03
N GLU A 210 6.78 -8.62 -4.16
CA GLU A 210 7.81 -9.26 -5.00
C GLU A 210 8.93 -8.29 -5.36
N ASN A 211 8.60 -7.08 -5.81
CA ASN A 211 9.61 -6.07 -6.14
C ASN A 211 10.47 -5.66 -4.94
N ILE A 212 9.90 -5.53 -3.74
CA ILE A 212 10.70 -5.25 -2.52
C ILE A 212 11.69 -6.38 -2.25
N PHE A 213 11.27 -7.63 -2.37
CA PHE A 213 12.15 -8.79 -2.20
C PHE A 213 13.23 -8.82 -3.30
N ARG A 214 12.86 -8.58 -4.55
CA ARG A 214 13.80 -8.51 -5.68
C ARG A 214 14.88 -7.44 -5.48
N MET A 215 14.51 -6.29 -4.92
CA MET A 215 15.45 -5.19 -4.67
C MET A 215 16.32 -5.42 -3.42
N LEU A 216 15.76 -5.98 -2.34
CA LEU A 216 16.39 -5.95 -1.01
C LEU A 216 16.78 -7.32 -0.45
N MET A 217 16.28 -8.41 -1.04
CA MET A 217 16.57 -9.81 -0.70
C MET A 217 16.69 -10.67 -1.98
N PRO A 218 17.57 -10.31 -2.94
CA PRO A 218 17.71 -11.03 -4.21
C PRO A 218 18.17 -12.49 -4.05
N GLU A 219 18.67 -12.87 -2.87
CA GLU A 219 19.01 -14.24 -2.49
C GLU A 219 17.80 -15.18 -2.38
N ILE A 220 16.59 -14.64 -2.15
CA ILE A 220 15.36 -15.43 -2.05
C ILE A 220 14.84 -15.68 -3.46
N ARG A 221 14.73 -16.96 -3.85
CA ARG A 221 14.11 -17.37 -5.12
C ARG A 221 12.62 -17.04 -5.08
N GLN A 222 12.10 -16.51 -6.19
CA GLN A 222 10.74 -15.97 -6.27
C GLN A 222 9.97 -16.63 -7.42
N GLN A 223 8.68 -16.80 -7.21
CA GLN A 223 7.71 -17.24 -8.20
C GLN A 223 6.47 -16.36 -8.06
N ASP A 224 5.94 -15.83 -9.15
CA ASP A 224 4.67 -15.13 -9.10
C ASP A 224 3.50 -16.12 -9.11
N LEU A 225 2.47 -15.81 -8.32
CA LEU A 225 1.28 -16.64 -8.18
C LEU A 225 0.51 -16.78 -9.50
N TYR A 226 0.40 -15.71 -10.28
CA TYR A 226 -0.51 -15.66 -11.42
C TYR A 226 0.00 -16.48 -12.59
N THR A 227 1.30 -16.47 -12.88
CA THR A 227 1.93 -17.38 -13.85
C THR A 227 1.81 -18.84 -13.40
N LEU A 228 1.91 -19.11 -12.09
CA LEU A 228 1.75 -20.46 -11.56
C LEU A 228 0.31 -20.97 -11.77
N MET A 229 -0.68 -20.16 -11.43
CA MET A 229 -2.10 -20.50 -11.64
C MET A 229 -2.47 -20.55 -13.13
N ALA A 230 -1.89 -19.70 -13.96
CA ALA A 230 -2.13 -19.72 -15.40
C ALA A 230 -1.65 -21.02 -16.08
N LYS A 231 -0.71 -21.76 -15.48
CA LYS A 231 -0.30 -23.09 -15.98
C LYS A 231 -1.29 -24.20 -15.63
N ASP A 232 -2.25 -23.94 -14.77
CA ASP A 232 -3.24 -24.92 -14.34
C ASP A 232 -4.55 -24.75 -15.09
N ASP A 233 -4.80 -25.63 -16.06
CA ASP A 233 -6.03 -25.63 -16.88
C ASP A 233 -7.29 -26.03 -16.09
N THR A 234 -7.16 -26.51 -14.85
CA THR A 234 -8.32 -26.84 -14.00
C THR A 234 -8.96 -25.61 -13.35
N ILE A 235 -8.28 -24.47 -13.38
CA ILE A 235 -8.82 -23.21 -12.86
C ILE A 235 -9.82 -22.63 -13.87
N VAL A 236 -11.07 -22.51 -13.41
CA VAL A 236 -12.19 -21.92 -14.18
C VAL A 236 -12.67 -20.66 -13.45
N PRO A 237 -12.16 -19.47 -13.82
CA PRO A 237 -12.56 -18.24 -13.15
C PRO A 237 -13.99 -17.83 -13.50
N ALA A 238 -14.69 -17.22 -12.56
CA ALA A 238 -15.99 -16.61 -12.78
C ALA A 238 -15.90 -15.47 -13.79
N ARG A 239 -17.00 -15.23 -14.49
CA ARG A 239 -17.15 -14.14 -15.48
C ARG A 239 -18.00 -13.01 -14.89
N PRO A 240 -17.41 -12.04 -14.16
CA PRO A 240 -18.15 -10.94 -13.56
C PRO A 240 -18.64 -9.90 -14.57
N PHE A 241 -17.99 -9.81 -15.73
CA PHE A 241 -18.28 -8.82 -16.76
C PHE A 241 -18.25 -9.46 -18.14
N ASP A 242 -19.02 -8.92 -19.09
CA ASP A 242 -18.94 -9.34 -20.49
C ASP A 242 -17.65 -8.85 -21.16
N GLU A 243 -17.31 -7.59 -20.92
CA GLU A 243 -16.11 -6.92 -21.39
C GLU A 243 -15.43 -6.17 -20.23
N ALA A 244 -14.10 -6.11 -20.24
CA ALA A 244 -13.35 -5.40 -19.21
C ALA A 244 -12.00 -4.88 -19.71
N ALA A 245 -11.50 -3.82 -19.10
CA ALA A 245 -10.14 -3.34 -19.32
C ALA A 245 -9.17 -3.93 -18.28
N MET A 246 -7.98 -4.33 -18.74
CA MET A 246 -6.91 -4.80 -17.88
C MET A 246 -6.22 -3.61 -17.20
N PHE A 247 -6.25 -3.56 -15.86
CA PHE A 247 -5.46 -2.60 -15.10
C PHE A 247 -4.24 -3.27 -14.48
N HIS A 248 -3.10 -3.17 -15.17
CA HIS A 248 -1.83 -3.63 -14.63
C HIS A 248 -1.27 -2.63 -13.59
N PRO A 249 -0.94 -3.05 -12.34
CA PRO A 249 -0.32 -2.19 -11.35
C PRO A 249 1.05 -1.72 -11.85
N CYS A 250 1.45 -0.53 -11.42
CA CYS A 250 2.62 0.16 -11.95
C CYS A 250 3.95 -0.58 -11.78
N ILE A 251 4.07 -1.44 -10.76
CA ILE A 251 5.29 -2.21 -10.51
C ILE A 251 5.36 -3.48 -11.37
N ALA A 252 4.24 -4.00 -11.86
CA ALA A 252 4.23 -5.14 -12.78
C ALA A 252 4.61 -4.74 -14.22
N ARG A 253 5.06 -3.51 -14.48
CA ARG A 253 5.37 -2.99 -15.83
C ARG A 253 6.38 -3.85 -16.56
N ASP A 254 7.45 -4.21 -15.86
CA ASP A 254 8.57 -4.96 -16.41
C ASP A 254 8.41 -6.47 -16.14
N ASP A 255 7.25 -6.87 -15.60
CA ASP A 255 6.91 -8.26 -15.26
C ASP A 255 5.93 -8.84 -16.29
N VAL A 256 6.44 -9.03 -17.51
CA VAL A 256 5.65 -9.57 -18.64
C VAL A 256 5.01 -10.92 -18.30
N PRO A 257 5.70 -11.89 -17.65
CA PRO A 257 5.10 -13.16 -17.27
C PRO A 257 3.88 -12.99 -16.36
N MET A 258 3.96 -12.15 -15.32
CA MET A 258 2.84 -11.89 -14.43
C MET A 258 1.65 -11.26 -15.18
N GLN A 259 1.90 -10.28 -16.06
CA GLN A 259 0.84 -9.68 -16.87
C GLN A 259 0.13 -10.73 -17.73
N GLU A 260 0.91 -11.60 -18.38
CA GLU A 260 0.38 -12.65 -19.26
C GLU A 260 -0.37 -13.73 -18.49
N GLY A 261 0.11 -14.09 -17.30
CA GLY A 261 -0.60 -15.01 -16.41
C GLY A 261 -1.99 -14.50 -16.04
N VAL A 262 -2.11 -13.21 -15.69
CA VAL A 262 -3.41 -12.60 -15.39
C VAL A 262 -4.29 -12.50 -16.64
N ARG A 263 -3.73 -12.14 -17.82
CA ARG A 263 -4.49 -12.15 -19.09
C ARG A 263 -5.05 -13.52 -19.40
N THR A 264 -4.23 -14.56 -19.26
CA THR A 264 -4.64 -15.95 -19.49
C THR A 264 -5.78 -16.34 -18.56
N LEU A 265 -5.66 -16.05 -17.26
CA LEU A 265 -6.69 -16.34 -16.27
C LEU A 265 -7.99 -15.59 -16.57
N ALA A 266 -7.92 -14.29 -16.87
CA ALA A 266 -9.11 -13.49 -17.20
C ALA A 266 -9.75 -13.93 -18.53
N GLY A 267 -8.93 -14.28 -19.53
CA GLY A 267 -9.39 -14.78 -20.83
C GLY A 267 -10.11 -16.13 -20.74
N ARG A 268 -9.68 -17.02 -19.83
CA ARG A 268 -10.37 -18.30 -19.56
C ARG A 268 -11.81 -18.14 -19.06
N ALA A 269 -12.13 -17.02 -18.42
CA ALA A 269 -13.51 -16.70 -18.03
C ALA A 269 -14.40 -16.30 -19.24
N GLY A 270 -13.83 -16.16 -20.44
CA GLY A 270 -14.56 -15.73 -21.63
C GLY A 270 -14.88 -14.23 -21.68
N ILE A 271 -14.09 -13.41 -20.98
CA ILE A 271 -14.22 -11.95 -20.98
C ILE A 271 -13.56 -11.37 -22.24
N ALA A 272 -14.22 -10.44 -22.92
CA ALA A 272 -13.59 -9.64 -23.95
C ALA A 272 -12.67 -8.59 -23.29
N LEU A 273 -11.37 -8.88 -23.26
CA LEU A 273 -10.37 -8.02 -22.62
C LEU A 273 -9.84 -6.95 -23.57
N GLU A 274 -9.69 -5.73 -23.06
CA GLU A 274 -8.92 -4.66 -23.70
C GLU A 274 -7.75 -4.21 -22.83
N GLU A 275 -6.71 -3.69 -23.48
CA GLU A 275 -5.61 -3.01 -22.82
C GLU A 275 -5.88 -1.51 -22.76
N LEU A 276 -5.43 -0.86 -21.70
CA LEU A 276 -5.48 0.61 -21.60
C LEU A 276 -4.41 1.23 -22.49
N ASP A 277 -4.70 2.37 -23.13
CA ASP A 277 -3.75 3.09 -24.02
C ASP A 277 -2.39 3.38 -23.38
N ASN A 278 -2.38 3.69 -22.08
CA ASN A 278 -1.16 3.88 -21.30
C ASN A 278 -1.18 2.95 -20.07
N PRO A 279 -0.75 1.69 -20.23
CA PRO A 279 -0.80 0.71 -19.17
C PRO A 279 0.26 0.98 -18.09
N ASN A 280 0.15 0.27 -16.96
CA ASN A 280 1.08 0.31 -15.83
C ASN A 280 1.27 1.71 -15.22
N ARG A 281 0.22 2.54 -15.25
CA ARG A 281 0.16 3.83 -14.55
C ARG A 281 -0.14 3.60 -13.07
N CYS A 282 0.40 4.45 -12.20
CA CYS A 282 0.17 4.33 -10.77
C CYS A 282 -1.29 4.69 -10.42
N CYS A 283 -1.94 3.88 -9.58
CA CYS A 283 -3.27 4.17 -9.03
C CYS A 283 -3.26 5.30 -7.97
N GLY A 284 -2.09 5.67 -7.44
CA GLY A 284 -1.95 6.72 -6.43
C GLY A 284 -1.85 6.23 -4.98
N TYR A 285 -2.02 4.93 -4.71
CA TYR A 285 -1.98 4.38 -3.34
C TYR A 285 -0.58 4.46 -2.67
N GLY A 286 0.48 4.14 -3.42
CA GLY A 286 1.82 3.97 -2.87
C GLY A 286 2.50 5.26 -2.39
N GLY A 287 3.63 5.15 -1.69
CA GLY A 287 4.49 6.29 -1.38
C GLY A 287 3.96 7.28 -0.34
N HIS A 288 2.87 6.96 0.36
CA HIS A 288 2.25 7.78 1.43
C HIS A 288 1.76 9.18 0.96
N MET A 289 1.46 9.33 -0.33
CA MET A 289 1.10 10.62 -0.91
C MET A 289 -0.25 11.16 -0.41
N ARG A 290 -1.20 10.29 -0.04
CA ARG A 290 -2.59 10.69 0.28
C ARG A 290 -2.68 11.82 1.32
N LEU A 291 -1.86 11.77 2.38
CA LEU A 291 -1.80 12.84 3.40
C LEU A 291 -0.84 13.96 3.03
N ALA A 292 0.25 13.65 2.31
CA ALA A 292 1.24 14.65 1.92
C ALA A 292 0.70 15.63 0.85
N ASN A 293 -0.07 15.13 -0.11
CA ASN A 293 -0.65 15.92 -1.19
C ASN A 293 -2.02 15.37 -1.65
N PRO A 294 -3.11 15.61 -0.89
CA PRO A 294 -4.44 15.09 -1.21
C PRO A 294 -4.98 15.54 -2.58
N GLY A 295 -4.63 16.76 -3.01
CA GLY A 295 -5.03 17.30 -4.32
C GLY A 295 -4.46 16.50 -5.49
N LEU A 296 -3.15 16.25 -5.47
CA LEU A 296 -2.49 15.41 -6.48
C LEU A 296 -2.94 13.95 -6.41
N TYR A 297 -3.18 13.43 -5.20
CA TYR A 297 -3.77 12.09 -5.03
C TYR A 297 -5.11 11.99 -5.78
N ASN A 298 -6.01 12.94 -5.56
CA ASN A 298 -7.30 12.97 -6.25
C ASN A 298 -7.14 13.05 -7.77
N GLU A 299 -6.30 13.97 -8.27
CA GLU A 299 -6.02 14.08 -9.71
C GLU A 299 -5.53 12.75 -10.32
N ILE A 300 -4.56 12.09 -9.69
CA ILE A 300 -4.04 10.80 -10.16
C ILE A 300 -5.15 9.75 -10.17
N THR A 301 -5.88 9.60 -9.07
CA THR A 301 -6.94 8.59 -8.95
C THR A 301 -8.07 8.81 -9.95
N ASP A 302 -8.46 10.05 -10.20
CA ASP A 302 -9.55 10.39 -11.12
C ASP A 302 -9.11 10.16 -12.57
N HIS A 303 -7.89 10.54 -12.95
CA HIS A 303 -7.33 10.21 -14.25
C HIS A 303 -7.21 8.69 -14.47
N ARG A 304 -6.92 7.91 -13.43
CA ARG A 304 -6.84 6.44 -13.56
C ARG A 304 -8.21 5.78 -13.63
N LYS A 305 -9.19 6.26 -12.86
CA LYS A 305 -10.58 5.79 -12.93
C LYS A 305 -11.15 6.00 -14.34
N ASN A 306 -10.90 7.16 -14.93
CA ASN A 306 -11.47 7.57 -16.22
C ASN A 306 -10.63 7.15 -17.43
N ALA A 307 -9.68 6.20 -17.27
CA ALA A 307 -8.82 5.76 -18.37
C ALA A 307 -9.53 4.82 -19.38
N SER A 308 -10.63 4.20 -18.98
CA SER A 308 -11.60 3.50 -19.85
C SER A 308 -12.96 3.56 -19.17
N ASP A 309 -14.04 3.47 -19.94
CA ASP A 309 -15.41 3.39 -19.42
C ASP A 309 -15.74 1.98 -18.90
N LYS A 310 -15.07 0.94 -19.42
CA LYS A 310 -15.29 -0.47 -19.06
C LYS A 310 -14.87 -0.79 -17.62
N PRO A 311 -15.49 -1.78 -16.96
CA PRO A 311 -15.03 -2.24 -15.65
C PRO A 311 -13.58 -2.76 -15.73
N TYR A 312 -12.87 -2.74 -14.61
CA TYR A 312 -11.47 -3.16 -14.56
C TYR A 312 -11.29 -4.57 -14.00
N ILE A 313 -10.41 -5.36 -14.63
CA ILE A 313 -9.79 -6.51 -13.98
C ILE A 313 -8.46 -6.07 -13.39
N VAL A 314 -8.29 -6.30 -12.09
CA VAL A 314 -7.09 -5.91 -11.34
C VAL A 314 -6.51 -7.10 -10.58
N TYR A 315 -5.23 -7.01 -10.21
CA TYR A 315 -4.55 -8.06 -9.44
C TYR A 315 -3.63 -7.48 -8.35
N CYS A 316 -3.98 -6.25 -7.93
CA CYS A 316 -3.40 -5.58 -6.79
C CYS A 316 -4.55 -5.13 -5.88
N ALA A 317 -4.56 -5.61 -4.63
CA ALA A 317 -5.58 -5.28 -3.64
C ALA A 317 -5.74 -3.75 -3.46
N ASN A 318 -4.62 -3.02 -3.45
CA ASN A 318 -4.62 -1.56 -3.30
C ASN A 318 -5.18 -0.84 -4.53
N CYS A 319 -4.95 -1.35 -5.74
CA CYS A 319 -5.55 -0.80 -6.96
C CYS A 319 -7.07 -0.99 -6.93
N ARG A 320 -7.55 -2.19 -6.58
CA ARG A 320 -8.99 -2.47 -6.42
C ARG A 320 -9.61 -1.48 -5.45
N GLU A 321 -8.99 -1.32 -4.29
CA GLU A 321 -9.50 -0.46 -3.22
C GLU A 321 -9.65 0.99 -3.66
N VAL A 322 -8.62 1.56 -4.28
CA VAL A 322 -8.67 2.92 -4.84
C VAL A 322 -9.81 3.06 -5.86
N PHE A 323 -10.00 2.09 -6.74
CA PHE A 323 -11.04 2.14 -7.76
C PHE A 323 -12.44 2.00 -7.20
N ARG A 324 -12.68 1.05 -6.28
CA ARG A 324 -13.97 0.91 -5.59
C ARG A 324 -14.33 2.16 -4.80
N GLN A 325 -13.38 2.75 -4.06
CA GLN A 325 -13.58 4.02 -3.34
C GLN A 325 -13.95 5.20 -4.27
N LYS A 326 -13.50 5.16 -5.52
CA LYS A 326 -13.83 6.16 -6.55
C LYS A 326 -15.07 5.78 -7.36
N GLY A 327 -15.77 4.70 -7.02
CA GLY A 327 -16.96 4.23 -7.72
C GLY A 327 -16.69 3.68 -9.12
N LYS A 328 -15.49 3.14 -9.36
CA LYS A 328 -15.17 2.39 -10.58
C LYS A 328 -15.46 0.92 -10.34
N GLU A 329 -16.24 0.31 -11.22
CA GLU A 329 -16.46 -1.13 -11.22
C GLU A 329 -15.15 -1.87 -11.51
N CYS A 330 -14.80 -2.80 -10.63
CA CYS A 330 -13.61 -3.62 -10.80
C CYS A 330 -13.68 -4.90 -9.99
N ALA A 331 -13.04 -5.96 -10.50
CA ALA A 331 -12.88 -7.24 -9.84
C ALA A 331 -11.41 -7.57 -9.66
N HIS A 332 -11.03 -8.17 -8.51
CA HIS A 332 -9.71 -8.77 -8.39
C HIS A 332 -9.69 -10.10 -9.15
N ILE A 333 -8.58 -10.46 -9.81
CA ILE A 333 -8.47 -11.75 -10.50
C ILE A 333 -8.69 -12.94 -9.56
N LEU A 334 -8.25 -12.82 -8.30
CA LEU A 334 -8.51 -13.83 -7.27
C LEU A 334 -9.99 -13.88 -6.84
N ASP A 335 -10.76 -12.79 -6.99
CA ASP A 335 -12.21 -12.84 -6.74
C ASP A 335 -12.87 -13.74 -7.78
N MET A 336 -12.47 -13.58 -9.05
CA MET A 336 -12.93 -14.41 -10.16
C MET A 336 -12.56 -15.88 -9.96
N ILE A 337 -11.31 -16.17 -9.62
CA ILE A 337 -10.83 -17.54 -9.45
C ILE A 337 -11.55 -18.25 -8.29
N HIS A 338 -11.79 -17.54 -7.19
CA HIS A 338 -12.30 -18.14 -5.95
C HIS A 338 -13.81 -17.98 -5.74
N GLY A 339 -14.52 -17.46 -6.75
CA GLY A 339 -15.95 -17.20 -6.70
C GLY A 339 -16.35 -16.22 -5.59
N ILE A 340 -15.49 -15.25 -5.29
CA ILE A 340 -15.78 -14.20 -4.31
C ILE A 340 -16.59 -13.13 -5.03
N ASP A 341 -17.62 -12.61 -4.36
CA ASP A 341 -18.46 -11.54 -4.90
C ASP A 341 -17.60 -10.33 -5.34
N PRO A 342 -17.50 -10.05 -6.66
CA PRO A 342 -16.70 -8.95 -7.19
C PRO A 342 -17.29 -7.59 -6.81
N GLU A 343 -18.61 -7.50 -6.60
CA GLU A 343 -19.32 -6.27 -6.28
C GLU A 343 -19.19 -5.86 -4.81
N LYS A 344 -18.68 -6.75 -3.96
CA LYS A 344 -18.43 -6.47 -2.56
C LYS A 344 -17.67 -5.15 -2.39
N CYS A 345 -18.23 -4.25 -1.58
CA CYS A 345 -17.64 -2.94 -1.30
C CYS A 345 -16.22 -3.06 -0.75
N ALA A 346 -15.46 -1.97 -0.94
CA ALA A 346 -14.23 -1.72 -0.23
C ALA A 346 -14.45 -1.89 1.29
N PRO A 347 -13.64 -2.69 2.02
CA PRO A 347 -13.76 -2.78 3.46
C PRO A 347 -13.29 -1.49 4.12
N THR A 348 -13.98 -1.08 5.18
CA THR A 348 -13.55 0.03 6.04
C THR A 348 -12.21 -0.29 6.70
N LEU A 349 -11.51 0.72 7.24
CA LEU A 349 -10.25 0.50 7.95
C LEU A 349 -10.39 -0.46 9.16
N LYS A 350 -11.56 -0.44 9.81
CA LYS A 350 -11.90 -1.40 10.87
C LYS A 350 -12.03 -2.81 10.32
N SER A 351 -12.81 -3.00 9.26
CA SER A 351 -12.98 -4.30 8.63
C SER A 351 -11.64 -4.85 8.13
N GLN A 352 -10.76 -3.99 7.62
CA GLN A 352 -9.40 -4.40 7.22
C GLN A 352 -8.59 -4.98 8.38
N LYS A 353 -8.59 -4.31 9.54
CA LYS A 353 -7.92 -4.82 10.75
C LYS A 353 -8.50 -6.18 11.17
N GLN A 354 -9.83 -6.29 11.22
CA GLN A 354 -10.54 -7.51 11.59
C GLN A 354 -10.26 -8.67 10.64
N ASN A 355 -10.27 -8.39 9.33
CA ASN A 355 -9.95 -9.35 8.28
C ASN A 355 -8.53 -9.92 8.44
N SER A 356 -7.53 -9.06 8.70
CA SER A 356 -6.15 -9.51 8.95
C SER A 356 -6.04 -10.44 10.17
N LEU A 357 -6.75 -10.12 11.26
CA LEU A 357 -6.78 -10.98 12.46
C LEU A 357 -7.50 -12.30 12.18
N GLU A 358 -8.58 -12.28 11.40
CA GLU A 358 -9.32 -13.49 11.03
C GLU A 358 -8.49 -14.43 10.16
N VAL A 359 -7.74 -13.90 9.18
CA VAL A 359 -6.79 -14.68 8.38
C VAL A 359 -5.78 -15.38 9.29
N LYS A 360 -5.12 -14.64 10.20
CA LYS A 360 -4.19 -15.23 11.16
C LYS A 360 -4.86 -16.29 12.03
N LYS A 361 -6.04 -16.00 12.57
CA LYS A 361 -6.79 -16.91 13.45
C LYS A 361 -7.10 -18.24 12.76
N ARG A 362 -7.63 -18.19 11.53
CA ARG A 362 -7.98 -19.40 10.76
C ARG A 362 -6.74 -20.22 10.43
N LEU A 363 -5.70 -19.58 9.88
CA LEU A 363 -4.45 -20.26 9.53
C LEU A 363 -3.76 -20.87 10.76
N MET A 364 -3.70 -20.15 11.87
CA MET A 364 -3.09 -20.63 13.12
C MET A 364 -3.84 -21.85 13.67
N LYS A 365 -5.18 -21.80 13.68
CA LYS A 365 -6.00 -22.93 14.13
C LYS A 365 -5.81 -24.15 13.24
N GLU A 366 -5.83 -23.95 11.93
CA GLU A 366 -5.75 -25.03 10.95
C GLU A 366 -4.39 -25.74 10.95
N LEU A 367 -3.31 -24.94 10.89
CA LEU A 367 -1.95 -25.44 10.68
C LEU A 367 -1.25 -25.86 11.98
N THR A 368 -1.61 -25.24 13.11
CA THR A 368 -0.94 -25.50 14.40
C THR A 368 -1.86 -26.06 15.49
N GLY A 369 -3.18 -26.05 15.27
CA GLY A 369 -4.19 -26.44 16.27
C GLY A 369 -4.40 -25.42 17.39
N ARG A 370 -3.62 -24.34 17.43
CA ARG A 370 -3.65 -23.32 18.49
C ARG A 370 -4.67 -22.24 18.17
N ASP A 371 -5.38 -21.79 19.20
CA ASP A 371 -6.26 -20.63 19.09
C ASP A 371 -5.44 -19.33 19.16
N PHE A 372 -5.87 -18.33 18.39
CA PHE A 372 -5.33 -16.98 18.43
C PHE A 372 -6.34 -16.05 19.08
N ASN A 373 -5.91 -15.36 20.14
CA ASN A 373 -6.66 -14.30 20.79
C ASN A 373 -5.94 -12.97 20.50
N PRO A 374 -6.59 -12.02 19.80
CA PRO A 374 -6.04 -10.68 19.60
C PRO A 374 -5.72 -9.98 20.91
N GLU A 375 -4.83 -9.00 20.84
CA GLU A 375 -4.50 -8.13 21.96
C GLU A 375 -5.75 -7.35 22.39
N LYS A 376 -5.98 -7.30 23.71
CA LYS A 376 -7.10 -6.57 24.30
C LYS A 376 -6.62 -5.24 24.86
N HIS A 377 -7.34 -4.19 24.53
CA HIS A 377 -7.12 -2.85 25.03
C HIS A 377 -8.27 -2.43 25.95
N GLU A 378 -8.01 -1.51 26.87
CA GLU A 378 -9.03 -1.04 27.83
C GLU A 378 -10.22 -0.36 27.13
N TRP A 379 -9.94 0.30 26.00
CA TRP A 379 -10.95 0.96 25.18
C TRP A 379 -11.74 0.01 24.27
N ASP A 380 -11.42 -1.29 24.20
CA ASP A 380 -12.20 -2.25 23.40
C ASP A 380 -13.62 -2.44 23.95
N SER A 381 -13.82 -2.12 25.23
CA SER A 381 -15.12 -2.12 25.90
C SER A 381 -16.02 -0.96 25.46
N ILE A 382 -15.46 0.09 24.85
CA ILE A 382 -16.20 1.25 24.38
C ILE A 382 -16.97 0.88 23.11
N SER A 383 -18.30 0.97 23.19
CA SER A 383 -19.19 0.80 22.05
C SER A 383 -19.46 2.15 21.40
N ILE A 384 -19.22 2.25 20.10
CA ILE A 384 -19.50 3.47 19.33
C ILE A 384 -20.37 3.17 18.11
N SER A 385 -21.20 4.14 17.73
CA SER A 385 -21.99 4.15 16.50
C SER A 385 -21.49 5.27 15.58
N ILE A 386 -21.29 4.95 14.30
CA ILE A 386 -20.81 5.87 13.26
C ILE A 386 -21.73 5.73 12.06
N SER A 387 -22.26 6.83 11.53
CA SER A 387 -23.08 6.79 10.32
C SER A 387 -22.23 6.38 9.09
N PRO A 388 -22.82 5.77 8.04
CA PRO A 388 -22.09 5.41 6.83
C PRO A 388 -21.34 6.58 6.19
N GLU A 389 -21.95 7.78 6.16
CA GLU A 389 -21.35 8.98 5.57
C GLU A 389 -20.14 9.46 6.36
N LEU A 390 -20.22 9.40 7.70
CA LEU A 390 -19.12 9.76 8.57
C LEU A 390 -17.99 8.72 8.49
N GLN A 391 -18.32 7.43 8.41
CA GLN A 391 -17.32 6.37 8.25
C GLN A 391 -16.49 6.58 6.98
N ASP A 392 -17.13 6.91 5.87
CA ASP A 392 -16.45 7.26 4.61
C ASP A 392 -15.52 8.46 4.76
N GLU A 393 -15.91 9.48 5.53
CA GLU A 393 -15.09 10.65 5.81
C GLU A 393 -13.87 10.31 6.68
N LEU A 394 -14.06 9.51 7.73
CA LEU A 394 -13.00 9.04 8.63
C LEU A 394 -11.97 8.20 7.87
N ASP A 395 -12.43 7.25 7.06
CA ASP A 395 -11.57 6.42 6.21
C ASP A 395 -10.81 7.28 5.19
N LYS A 396 -11.44 8.34 4.66
CA LYS A 396 -10.76 9.30 3.77
C LYS A 396 -9.64 10.08 4.48
N LYS A 397 -9.83 10.37 5.76
CA LYS A 397 -8.87 11.06 6.64
C LYS A 397 -7.89 10.11 7.33
N LEU A 398 -8.00 8.79 7.10
CA LEU A 398 -7.20 7.75 7.74
C LEU A 398 -7.32 7.74 9.28
N ILE A 399 -8.52 8.04 9.79
CA ILE A 399 -8.85 7.98 11.22
C ILE A 399 -9.53 6.64 11.48
N ILE A 400 -8.94 5.82 12.36
CA ILE A 400 -9.48 4.49 12.67
C ILE A 400 -10.36 4.52 13.92
N GLU A 401 -11.33 3.60 13.98
CA GLU A 401 -12.25 3.46 15.12
C GLU A 401 -11.53 3.31 16.46
N ASP A 402 -10.41 2.58 16.52
CA ASP A 402 -9.64 2.40 17.76
C ASP A 402 -9.13 3.73 18.31
N ASP A 403 -8.69 4.66 17.44
CA ASP A 403 -8.22 5.98 17.87
C ASP A 403 -9.38 6.82 18.47
N LEU A 404 -10.61 6.61 18.00
CA LEU A 404 -11.81 7.28 18.55
C LEU A 404 -12.19 6.70 19.92
N LYS A 405 -12.18 5.37 20.04
CA LYS A 405 -12.47 4.68 21.31
C LYS A 405 -11.47 5.02 22.38
N GLU A 406 -10.18 5.03 22.05
CA GLU A 406 -9.10 5.40 22.97
C GLU A 406 -9.25 6.85 23.44
N ALA A 407 -9.61 7.79 22.54
CA ALA A 407 -9.84 9.19 22.91
C ALA A 407 -11.03 9.36 23.87
N ILE A 408 -12.12 8.63 23.65
CA ILE A 408 -13.30 8.68 24.53
C ILE A 408 -12.99 8.01 25.87
N TRP A 409 -12.34 6.84 25.85
CA TRP A 409 -11.90 6.13 27.06
C TRP A 409 -11.00 7.02 27.93
N LEU A 410 -9.99 7.66 27.33
CA LEU A 410 -9.09 8.56 28.04
C LEU A 410 -9.85 9.73 28.68
N ALA A 411 -10.78 10.33 27.94
CA ALA A 411 -11.61 11.42 28.44
C ALA A 411 -12.52 10.99 29.60
N ASN A 412 -13.02 9.75 29.59
CA ASN A 412 -13.81 9.20 30.71
C ASN A 412 -12.94 8.95 31.96
N GLN A 413 -11.69 8.56 31.78
CA GLN A 413 -10.76 8.32 32.90
C GLN A 413 -10.31 9.64 33.55
N THR A 414 -10.00 10.65 32.75
CA THR A 414 -9.47 11.92 33.25
C THR A 414 -10.54 12.96 33.57
N GLY A 415 -11.75 12.79 33.02
CA GLY A 415 -12.81 13.80 33.05
C GLY A 415 -12.58 14.96 32.06
N GLU A 416 -11.51 14.91 31.26
CA GLU A 416 -11.13 16.01 30.36
C GLU A 416 -11.91 16.00 29.06
N ARG A 417 -13.07 16.65 29.09
CA ARG A 417 -13.97 16.84 27.94
C ARG A 417 -14.73 18.15 28.07
N PHE A 418 -15.02 18.76 26.94
CA PHE A 418 -15.96 19.87 26.87
C PHE A 418 -17.37 19.32 26.73
N VAL A 419 -18.33 19.97 27.38
CA VAL A 419 -19.76 19.65 27.29
C VAL A 419 -20.47 20.92 26.83
N SER A 420 -21.24 20.83 25.76
CA SER A 420 -22.10 21.93 25.31
C SER A 420 -23.46 21.91 26.00
N ASP A 421 -24.19 23.03 25.93
CA ASP A 421 -25.51 23.18 26.54
C ASP A 421 -26.56 22.18 25.99
N ASP A 422 -26.38 21.74 24.75
CA ASP A 422 -27.20 20.73 24.06
C ASP A 422 -26.73 19.27 24.30
N GLY A 423 -25.79 19.07 25.24
CA GLY A 423 -25.34 17.75 25.68
C GLY A 423 -24.35 17.06 24.73
N LEU A 424 -23.63 17.82 23.89
CA LEU A 424 -22.55 17.28 23.06
C LEU A 424 -21.25 17.24 23.85
N TYR A 425 -20.54 16.13 23.73
CA TYR A 425 -19.21 15.99 24.28
C TYR A 425 -18.16 16.22 23.19
N GLN A 426 -17.08 16.90 23.55
CA GLN A 426 -15.89 17.00 22.73
C GLN A 426 -14.66 16.66 23.56
N CYS A 427 -13.90 15.67 23.14
CA CYS A 427 -12.65 15.29 23.78
C CYS A 427 -11.47 15.37 22.82
N SER A 428 -10.27 15.26 23.41
CA SER A 428 -9.01 15.27 22.67
C SER A 428 -8.03 14.24 23.20
N MET A 429 -7.21 13.71 22.29
CA MET A 429 -6.13 12.78 22.61
C MET A 429 -4.88 13.14 21.81
N VAL A 430 -3.76 13.31 22.51
CA VAL A 430 -2.46 13.62 21.89
C VAL A 430 -1.64 12.34 21.78
N LYS A 431 -1.41 11.86 20.56
CA LYS A 431 -0.44 10.78 20.26
C LYS A 431 0.92 11.36 19.87
N ALA A 432 1.87 10.49 19.51
CA ALA A 432 3.26 10.87 19.22
C ALA A 432 3.38 12.04 18.22
N PHE A 433 2.58 12.08 17.15
CA PHE A 433 2.68 13.10 16.09
C PHE A 433 1.36 13.78 15.73
N LEU A 434 0.23 13.25 16.22
CA LEU A 434 -1.10 13.67 15.85
C LEU A 434 -1.93 13.89 17.11
N THR A 435 -2.77 14.90 17.05
CA THR A 435 -3.80 15.19 18.04
C THR A 435 -5.15 14.90 17.41
N TYR A 436 -5.93 14.07 18.09
CA TYR A 436 -7.28 13.65 17.71
C TYR A 436 -8.28 14.49 18.47
N TRP A 437 -9.32 14.93 17.77
CA TRP A 437 -10.50 15.54 18.35
C TRP A 437 -11.71 14.72 17.95
N VAL A 438 -12.55 14.40 18.93
CA VAL A 438 -13.74 13.57 18.74
C VAL A 438 -14.92 14.29 19.37
N GLN A 439 -15.98 14.47 18.59
CA GLN A 439 -17.25 14.99 19.05
C GLN A 439 -18.29 13.86 19.04
N TYR A 440 -18.99 13.68 20.16
CA TYR A 440 -19.89 12.55 20.36
C TYR A 440 -21.06 12.86 21.30
N LYS A 441 -22.08 12.01 21.27
CA LYS A 441 -23.20 11.99 22.23
C LYS A 441 -23.21 10.67 23.00
N GLU A 442 -23.60 10.71 24.26
CA GLU A 442 -23.86 9.51 25.05
C GLU A 442 -25.24 8.92 24.69
N LEU A 443 -25.31 7.60 24.50
CA LEU A 443 -26.55 6.89 24.19
C LEU A 443 -27.18 6.31 25.47
N ALA A 444 -28.51 6.25 25.50
CA ALA A 444 -29.27 5.82 26.69
C ALA A 444 -28.99 4.39 27.16
N GLU A 445 -28.58 3.49 26.25
CA GLU A 445 -28.27 2.08 26.53
C GLU A 445 -26.79 1.83 26.85
N GLY A 446 -25.99 2.91 26.97
CA GLY A 446 -24.54 2.84 27.03
C GLY A 446 -23.90 2.87 25.64
N GLY A 447 -22.73 3.50 25.55
CA GLY A 447 -22.03 3.73 24.29
C GLY A 447 -22.19 5.16 23.75
N TYR A 448 -21.59 5.40 22.58
CA TYR A 448 -21.40 6.75 22.06
C TYR A 448 -21.75 6.85 20.58
N GLU A 449 -22.54 7.85 20.19
CA GLU A 449 -22.74 8.22 18.79
C GLU A 449 -21.65 9.24 18.40
N ILE A 450 -20.83 8.90 17.41
CA ILE A 450 -19.81 9.83 16.89
C ILE A 450 -20.47 10.79 15.90
N LEU A 451 -20.28 12.08 16.11
CA LEU A 451 -20.81 13.13 15.24
C LEU A 451 -19.75 13.67 14.30
N SER A 452 -18.52 13.81 14.78
CA SER A 452 -17.39 14.25 13.96
C SER A 452 -16.06 13.85 14.59
N ALA A 453 -15.02 13.70 13.76
CA ALA A 453 -13.66 13.64 14.24
C ALA A 453 -12.67 14.28 13.25
N TYR A 454 -11.59 14.84 13.78
CA TYR A 454 -10.52 15.38 12.96
C TYR A 454 -9.16 15.24 13.66
N ILE A 455 -8.11 15.30 12.85
CA ILE A 455 -6.72 15.19 13.31
C ILE A 455 -5.91 16.40 12.88
N HIS A 456 -4.98 16.83 13.72
CA HIS A 456 -3.99 17.84 13.37
C HIS A 456 -2.62 17.59 14.00
N ARG A 457 -1.61 18.30 13.50
CA ARG A 457 -0.21 18.18 13.94
C ARG A 457 0.16 19.06 15.13
N MET A 458 -0.71 20.01 15.50
CA MET A 458 -0.46 20.86 16.67
C MET A 458 -0.57 20.04 17.95
N LYS A 459 0.38 20.21 18.86
CA LYS A 459 0.29 19.73 20.23
C LYS A 459 -0.03 20.91 21.11
N PHE A 460 -0.93 20.73 22.07
CA PHE A 460 -1.17 21.70 23.12
C PHE A 460 -0.71 21.08 24.44
N ASN A 461 -0.12 21.91 25.30
CA ASN A 461 0.17 21.52 26.66
C ASN A 461 -1.03 21.93 27.51
N ARG A 462 -1.40 21.05 28.43
CA ARG A 462 -2.39 21.36 29.46
C ARG A 462 -1.63 22.04 30.60
N GLU A 463 -2.00 23.27 30.94
CA GLU A 463 -1.57 23.86 32.21
C GLU A 463 -2.31 23.09 33.31
N GLY A 464 -1.55 22.52 34.25
CA GLY A 464 -2.05 21.67 35.32
C GLY A 464 -2.70 22.43 36.47
#